data_AF-A0A2U1S1Z9-F1
#
_entry.id   AF-A0A2U1S1Z9-F1
#
_cell.length_a   1.000
_cell.length_b   1.000
_cell.length_c   1.000
_cell.angle_alpha   90.00
_cell.angle_beta   90.00
_cell.angle_gamma   90.00
#
_symmetry.space_group_name_H-M   'P 1'
#
loop_
_entity.id
_entity.type
_entity.pdbx_description
1 polymer ?
#
loop_
_entity_poly.entity_id
_entity_poly.type
_entity_poly.pdbx_seq_one_letter_code
_entity_poly.pdbx_strand_id
1 'polypeptide(L)' 'MFGLGFSELLIILVIVMVIFGAGRLPELGSGLGKAIRGFKDSLAGKDAIDVTPKKEKGEGKRSGEKKA' A
#
# COMPACT_ATOMS: atom_id res chain seq x y z
N MET A 1 -28.63 9.05 -20.23
CA MET A 1 -28.69 7.59 -20.02
C MET A 1 -27.73 7.26 -18.88
N PHE A 2 -28.22 6.53 -17.87
CA PHE A 2 -27.58 6.24 -16.59
C PHE A 2 -26.08 5.94 -16.68
N GLY A 3 -25.25 6.96 -16.42
CA GLY A 3 -23.86 6.74 -16.05
C GLY A 3 -23.86 6.33 -14.58
N LEU A 4 -23.22 5.20 -14.27
CA LEU A 4 -22.97 4.81 -12.88
C LEU A 4 -22.20 5.95 -12.22
N GLY A 5 -22.92 6.75 -11.43
CA GLY A 5 -22.35 7.87 -10.72
C GLY A 5 -21.49 7.38 -9.58
N PHE A 6 -20.74 8.30 -9.00
CA PHE A 6 -19.97 8.02 -7.79
C PHE A 6 -20.87 7.49 -6.67
N SER A 7 -22.12 7.97 -6.59
CA SER A 7 -23.14 7.53 -5.64
C SER A 7 -23.53 6.06 -5.79
N GLU A 8 -23.84 5.59 -7.01
CA GLU A 8 -24.17 4.18 -7.25
C GLU A 8 -22.97 3.27 -6.97
N LEU A 9 -21.76 3.68 -7.35
CA LEU A 9 -20.53 2.92 -7.06
C LEU A 9 -20.34 2.76 -5.54
N LEU A 10 -20.64 3.81 -4.76
CA LEU A 10 -20.55 3.79 -3.30
C LEU A 10 -21.55 2.82 -2.68
N ILE A 11 -22.80 2.79 -3.19
CA ILE A 11 -23.83 1.84 -2.72
C ILE A 11 -23.38 0.41 -2.98
N ILE A 12 -22.86 0.11 -4.19
CA ILE A 12 -22.35 -1.21 -4.54
C ILE A 12 -21.16 -1.58 -3.65
N LEU A 13 -20.24 -0.63 -3.42
CA LEU A 13 -19.08 -0.84 -2.54
C LEU A 13 -19.52 -1.22 -1.12
N VAL A 14 -20.53 -0.53 -0.57
CA VAL A 14 -21.08 -0.84 0.75
C VAL A 14 -21.67 -2.25 0.78
N ILE A 15 -22.45 -2.65 -0.23
CA ILE A 15 -23.02 -4.01 -0.31
C ILE A 15 -21.92 -5.07 -0.34
N VAL A 16 -20.89 -4.87 -1.17
CA VAL A 16 -19.72 -5.77 -1.21
C VAL A 16 -19.03 -5.81 0.16
N MET A 17 -18.90 -4.66 0.83
CA MET A 17 -18.31 -4.59 2.17
C MET A 17 -19.13 -5.34 3.23
N VAL A 18 -20.45 -5.39 3.11
CA VAL A 18 -21.32 -6.15 4.01
C VAL A 18 -21.17 -7.65 3.78
N ILE A 19 -21.11 -8.08 2.51
CA ILE A 19 -20.99 -9.51 2.16
C ILE A 19 -19.60 -10.06 2.52
N PHE A 20 -18.54 -9.32 2.13
CA PHE A 20 -17.16 -9.76 2.34
C PHE A 20 -16.62 -9.34 3.71
N GLY A 21 -17.17 -8.31 4.34
CA GLY A 21 -16.66 -7.70 5.56
C GLY A 21 -15.57 -6.64 5.31
N ALA A 22 -15.52 -5.62 6.15
CA ALA A 22 -14.57 -4.50 6.03
C ALA A 22 -13.08 -4.93 6.11
N GLY A 23 -12.78 -6.05 6.76
CA GLY A 23 -11.40 -6.57 6.89
C GLY A 23 -10.89 -7.32 5.66
N ARG A 24 -11.77 -7.88 4.82
CA ARG A 24 -11.34 -8.72 3.69
C ARG A 24 -10.82 -7.92 2.50
N LEU A 25 -11.38 -6.74 2.22
CA LEU A 25 -10.88 -5.90 1.13
C LEU A 25 -9.42 -5.44 1.34
N PRO A 26 -9.01 -4.93 2.52
CA PRO A 26 -7.61 -4.59 2.79
C PRO A 26 -6.68 -5.79 2.74
N GLU A 27 -7.12 -6.97 3.20
CA GLU A 27 -6.36 -8.21 3.18
C GLU A 27 -6.06 -8.65 1.73
N LEU A 28 -7.09 -8.68 0.88
CA LEU A 28 -6.97 -8.96 -0.55
C LEU A 28 -6.14 -7.89 -1.28
N GLY A 29 -6.39 -6.61 -1.00
CA GLY A 29 -5.68 -5.49 -1.59
C GLY A 29 -4.19 -5.46 -1.23
N SER A 30 -3.83 -5.87 -0.01
CA SER A 30 -2.43 -5.99 0.40
C SER A 30 -1.69 -7.09 -0.35
N GLY A 31 -2.35 -8.23 -0.61
CA GLY A 31 -1.80 -9.32 -1.42
C GLY A 31 -1.62 -8.90 -2.89
N LEU A 32 -2.68 -8.37 -3.50
CA LEU A 32 -2.67 -7.88 -4.88
C LEU A 32 -1.67 -6.73 -5.07
N GLY A 33 -1.58 -5.80 -4.12
CA GLY A 33 -0.65 -4.68 -4.18
C GLY A 33 0.81 -5.11 -4.16
N LYS A 34 1.16 -6.12 -3.36
CA LYS A 34 2.50 -6.72 -3.37
C LYS A 34 2.81 -7.42 -4.69
N ALA A 35 1.84 -8.16 -5.24
CA ALA A 35 1.99 -8.83 -6.53
C ALA A 35 2.17 -7.83 -7.69
N ILE A 36 1.32 -6.79 -7.75
CA ILE A 36 1.43 -5.72 -8.75
C ILE A 36 2.76 -4.97 -8.60
N ARG A 37 3.19 -4.71 -7.36
CA ARG A 37 4.47 -4.04 -7.10
C ARG A 37 5.65 -4.87 -7.57
N GLY A 38 5.70 -6.16 -7.22
CA GLY A 38 6.73 -7.08 -7.72
C GLY A 38 6.72 -7.19 -9.24
N PHE A 39 5.53 -7.31 -9.85
CA PHE A 39 5.38 -7.33 -11.30
C PHE A 39 5.92 -6.06 -11.96
N LYS A 40 5.58 -4.89 -11.41
CA LYS A 40 6.09 -3.61 -11.89
C LYS A 40 7.61 -3.49 -11.72
N ASP A 41 8.15 -3.94 -10.60
CA ASP A 41 9.58 -3.84 -10.30
C ASP A 41 10.42 -4.74 -11.23
N SER A 42 9.91 -5.93 -11.58
CA SER A 42 10.52 -6.81 -12.58
C SER A 42 10.37 -6.28 -14.02
N LEU A 43 9.22 -5.71 -14.39
CA LEU A 43 9.06 -5.03 -15.68
C LEU A 43 9.95 -3.78 -15.81
N ALA A 44 10.21 -3.11 -14.69
CA ALA A 44 11.11 -1.96 -14.63
C ALA A 44 12.60 -2.37 -14.58
N GLY A 45 12.92 -3.66 -14.67
CA GLY A 45 14.30 -4.17 -14.75
C GLY A 45 15.13 -3.93 -13.48
N LYS A 46 14.49 -3.83 -12.31
CA LYS A 46 15.16 -3.46 -11.06
C LYS A 46 15.88 -4.61 -10.34
N ASP A 47 15.91 -5.80 -10.95
CA ASP A 47 16.59 -6.99 -10.46
C ASP A 47 18.06 -7.07 -10.90
N ALA A 48 18.81 -5.97 -10.77
CA ALA A 48 20.27 -6.01 -10.75
C ALA A 48 20.72 -6.08 -9.28
N ILE A 49 20.92 -7.31 -8.80
CA ILE A 49 21.63 -7.73 -7.58
C ILE A 49 21.97 -6.59 -6.60
N ASP A 50 21.13 -6.35 -5.59
CA ASP A 50 21.47 -5.46 -4.48
C ASP A 50 22.33 -6.23 -3.46
N VAL A 51 23.66 -6.28 -3.71
CA VAL A 51 24.68 -6.76 -2.74
C VAL A 51 25.03 -5.66 -1.73
N THR A 52 24.24 -4.59 -1.60
CA THR A 52 24.54 -3.55 -0.61
C THR A 52 24.13 -4.07 0.77
N PRO A 53 25.07 -4.26 1.72
CA PRO A 53 24.71 -4.63 3.07
C PRO A 53 23.83 -3.52 3.64
N LYS A 54 22.69 -3.95 4.21
CA LYS A 54 21.67 -3.13 4.86
C LYS A 54 22.32 -2.08 5.76
N LYS A 55 22.46 -0.85 5.25
CA LYS A 55 22.94 0.28 6.04
C LYS A 55 21.91 0.56 7.12
N GLU A 56 22.39 0.54 8.36
CA GLU A 56 21.65 0.73 9.59
C GLU A 56 20.62 1.86 9.51
N LYS A 57 19.45 1.60 10.09
CA LYS A 57 18.55 2.65 10.56
C LYS A 57 19.27 3.46 11.64
N GLY A 58 20.02 4.48 11.24
CA GLY A 58 20.63 5.48 12.10
C GLY A 58 19.84 6.80 12.05
N GLU A 59 19.06 7.01 13.10
CA GLU A 59 18.91 8.30 13.80
C GLU A 59 18.17 9.48 13.15
N GLY A 60 17.09 9.86 13.84
CA GLY A 60 16.46 11.17 13.76
C GLY A 60 15.45 11.36 14.90
N LYS A 61 15.78 10.86 16.10
CA LYS A 61 14.95 10.99 17.31
C LYS A 61 15.17 12.39 17.89
N ARG A 62 14.08 13.14 18.05
CA ARG A 62 14.00 14.39 18.81
C ARG A 62 14.52 14.20 20.25
N SER A 63 15.48 15.02 20.66
CA SER A 63 15.74 15.50 22.04
C SER A 63 16.81 16.59 21.87
N GLY A 64 16.61 17.88 22.15
CA GLY A 64 16.11 18.41 23.40
C GLY A 64 17.15 18.16 24.48
N GLU A 65 18.08 19.11 24.70
CA GLU A 65 18.65 19.52 26.01
C GLU A 65 20.07 20.16 25.89
N LYS A 66 20.17 21.35 26.53
CA LYS A 66 21.36 22.06 27.04
C LYS A 66 22.40 22.64 26.07
N LYS A 67 22.23 23.94 25.80
CA LYS A 67 23.28 24.94 26.06
C LYS A 67 22.67 26.34 26.23
N ALA A 68 22.49 26.74 27.48
CA ALA A 68 22.57 28.12 27.98
C ALA A 68 22.79 28.04 29.49
#